data_AF-A0A952YV37-F1
#
_entry.id   AF-A0A952YV37-F1
#
_cell.length_a   1.000
_cell.length_b   1.000
_cell.length_c   1.000
_cell.angle_alpha   90.00
_cell.angle_beta   90.00
_cell.angle_gamma   90.00
#
_symmetry.space_group_name_H-M   'P 1'
#
loop_
_entity.id
_entity.type
_entity.pdbx_description
1 polymer ?
#
loop_
_entity_poly.entity_id
_entity_poly.type
_entity_poly.pdbx_seq_one_letter_code
_entity_poly.pdbx_strand_id
1 'polypeptide(L)'
;MTSPHDPARQGLTPEQAADRLRTEGPNELPRSGVRTLGRIVVDVIREPMFGLLLAAGAIYLLLGDLGEALLLLAFASISVAIAIVQENRSERVLEALRDLTSPRALVIRGGQRLRIPGREVVRGDLIVLGEGDRVAADARVLACDDLMVDESLLT
;
A
#
# COMPACT_ATOMS: atom_id res chain seq x y z
N MET A 1 -37.94 24.88 7.07
CA MET A 1 -38.37 24.80 5.65
C MET A 1 -37.15 25.07 4.79
N THR A 2 -36.47 24.04 4.30
CA THR A 2 -35.28 24.18 3.44
C THR A 2 -35.49 23.39 2.16
N SER A 3 -35.35 24.08 1.04
CA SER A 3 -35.74 23.63 -0.30
C SER A 3 -34.92 22.41 -0.78
N PRO A 4 -35.53 21.47 -1.53
CA PRO A 4 -34.89 20.21 -1.96
C PRO A 4 -33.89 20.37 -3.14
N HIS A 5 -33.46 21.58 -3.47
CA HIS A 5 -32.62 21.89 -4.65
C HIS A 5 -31.40 22.76 -4.27
N ASP A 6 -30.64 22.34 -3.25
CA ASP A 6 -29.31 22.89 -3.03
C ASP A 6 -28.30 22.04 -3.84
N PRO A 7 -27.63 22.59 -4.88
CA PRO A 7 -26.63 21.86 -5.66
C PRO A 7 -25.50 21.32 -4.78
N ALA A 8 -25.25 21.92 -3.60
CA ALA A 8 -24.30 21.43 -2.62
C ALA A 8 -24.67 20.06 -2.02
N ARG A 9 -25.93 19.59 -2.14
CA ARG A 9 -26.38 18.28 -1.63
C ARG A 9 -26.37 17.17 -2.67
N GLN A 10 -26.21 17.49 -3.96
CA GLN A 10 -26.21 16.49 -5.03
C GLN A 10 -24.84 15.80 -5.18
N GLY A 11 -23.78 16.40 -4.63
CA GLY A 11 -22.42 15.87 -4.73
C GLY A 11 -21.87 15.97 -6.16
N LEU A 12 -20.74 15.29 -6.40
CA LEU A 12 -20.09 15.28 -7.72
C LEU A 12 -20.90 14.46 -8.73
N THR A 13 -20.84 14.80 -10.02
CA THR A 13 -21.34 13.86 -11.04
C THR A 13 -20.36 12.69 -11.20
N PRO A 14 -20.82 11.52 -11.70
CA PRO A 14 -19.94 10.40 -11.99
C PRO A 14 -18.77 10.76 -12.91
N GLU A 15 -18.99 11.63 -13.88
CA GLU A 15 -17.97 12.09 -14.83
C GLU A 15 -16.92 12.96 -14.13
N GLN A 16 -17.35 13.91 -13.29
CA GLN A 16 -16.43 14.74 -12.50
C GLN A 16 -15.57 13.91 -11.56
N ALA A 17 -16.17 12.90 -10.92
CA ALA A 17 -15.45 12.00 -10.03
C ALA A 17 -14.43 11.16 -10.82
N ALA A 18 -14.80 10.62 -11.99
CA ALA A 18 -13.90 9.86 -12.85
C ALA A 18 -12.74 10.72 -13.38
N ASP A 19 -13.02 11.95 -13.79
CA ASP A 19 -11.99 12.89 -14.24
C ASP A 19 -10.99 13.24 -13.14
N ARG A 20 -11.46 13.47 -11.91
CA ARG A 20 -10.59 13.69 -10.76
C ARG A 20 -9.78 12.47 -10.42
N LEU A 21 -10.38 11.28 -10.42
CA LEU A 21 -9.67 10.03 -10.16
C LEU A 21 -8.52 9.80 -11.16
N ARG A 22 -8.72 10.14 -12.43
CA ARG A 22 -7.66 10.07 -13.45
C ARG A 22 -6.56 11.12 -13.27
N THR A 23 -6.92 12.32 -12.82
CA THR A 23 -5.99 13.47 -12.77
C THR A 23 -5.20 13.50 -11.45
N GLU A 24 -5.85 13.19 -10.33
CA GLU A 24 -5.29 13.21 -8.99
C GLU A 24 -4.76 11.84 -8.55
N GLY A 25 -5.22 10.77 -9.20
CA GLY A 25 -4.91 9.40 -8.81
C GLY A 25 -5.85 8.86 -7.71
N PRO A 26 -5.70 7.57 -7.36
CA PRO A 26 -6.53 6.93 -6.34
C PRO A 26 -6.21 7.46 -4.93
N ASN A 27 -7.22 7.43 -4.06
CA ASN A 27 -7.10 7.71 -2.63
C ASN A 27 -6.44 6.51 -1.91
N GLU A 28 -5.15 6.31 -2.18
CA GLU A 28 -4.32 5.32 -1.53
C GLU A 28 -3.00 5.94 -1.09
N LEU A 29 -2.53 5.55 0.09
CA LEU A 29 -1.20 5.93 0.53
C LEU A 29 -0.15 5.32 -0.40
N PRO A 30 0.94 6.04 -0.70
CA PRO A 30 2.06 5.50 -1.46
C PRO A 30 2.51 4.19 -0.84
N ARG A 31 2.61 3.14 -1.65
CA ARG A 31 3.15 1.86 -1.18
C ARG A 31 4.56 2.13 -0.66
N SER A 32 4.86 1.68 0.55
CA SER A 32 6.25 1.56 0.99
C SER A 32 6.95 0.72 -0.07
N GLY A 33 7.84 1.35 -0.84
CA GLY A 33 8.27 0.82 -2.13
C GLY A 33 8.73 -0.63 -2.02
N VAL A 34 8.20 -1.46 -2.90
CA VAL A 34 8.68 -2.82 -3.21
C VAL A 34 10.20 -2.77 -3.11
N ARG A 35 10.83 -3.57 -2.24
CA ARG A 35 12.29 -3.52 -2.13
C ARG A 35 12.86 -3.78 -3.52
N THR A 36 13.50 -2.77 -4.11
CA THR A 36 14.11 -2.92 -5.43
C THR A 36 15.18 -4.01 -5.35
N LEU A 37 15.34 -4.79 -6.42
CA LEU A 37 16.38 -5.83 -6.53
C LEU A 37 17.76 -5.33 -6.05
N GLY A 38 18.09 -4.07 -6.37
CA GLY A 38 19.31 -3.43 -5.89
C GLY A 38 19.39 -3.26 -4.37
N ARG A 39 18.28 -2.93 -3.69
CA ARG A 39 18.24 -2.83 -2.22
C ARG A 39 18.40 -4.21 -1.58
N ILE A 40 17.79 -5.26 -2.13
CA ILE A 40 17.95 -6.63 -1.64
C ILE A 40 19.42 -7.08 -1.76
N VAL A 41 20.08 -6.80 -2.88
CA VAL A 41 21.51 -7.12 -3.06
C VAL A 41 22.39 -6.37 -2.05
N VAL A 42 22.12 -5.08 -1.81
CA VAL A 42 22.85 -4.29 -0.81
C VAL A 42 22.64 -4.83 0.60
N ASP A 43 21.41 -5.22 0.93
CA ASP A 43 21.08 -5.80 2.24
C ASP A 43 21.85 -7.12 2.46
N VAL A 44 21.87 -8.00 1.45
CA VAL A 44 22.63 -9.27 1.51
C VAL A 44 24.13 -9.03 1.69
N ILE A 45 24.73 -8.08 0.96
CA ILE A 45 26.17 -7.78 1.08
C ILE A 45 26.50 -7.25 2.49
N ARG A 46 25.56 -6.56 3.14
CA ARG A 46 25.73 -6.04 4.50
C ARG A 46 25.55 -7.10 5.59
N GLU A 47 25.05 -8.29 5.26
CA GLU A 47 24.90 -9.36 6.24
C GLU A 47 26.28 -9.93 6.64
N PRO A 48 26.61 -9.96 7.95
CA PRO A 48 27.91 -10.45 8.43
C PRO A 48 28.23 -11.87 7.95
N MET A 49 27.22 -12.72 7.84
CA MET A 49 27.35 -14.09 7.36
C MET A 49 27.76 -14.17 5.89
N PHE A 50 27.23 -13.29 5.05
CA PHE A 50 27.61 -13.23 3.63
C PHE A 50 29.04 -12.72 3.46
N GLY A 51 29.44 -11.72 4.26
CA GLY A 51 30.82 -11.26 4.32
C GLY A 51 31.80 -12.38 4.71
N LEU A 52 31.43 -13.20 5.70
CA LEU A 52 32.23 -14.36 6.10
C LEU A 52 32.34 -15.40 4.98
N LEU A 53 31.26 -15.62 4.24
CA LEU A 53 31.22 -16.54 3.09
C LEU A 53 32.15 -16.08 1.97
N LEU A 54 32.15 -14.78 1.65
CA LEU A 54 33.06 -14.19 0.67
C LEU A 54 34.53 -14.30 1.11
N ALA A 55 34.80 -14.05 2.40
CA ALA A 55 36.15 -14.20 2.96
C ALA A 55 36.64 -15.66 2.86
N ALA A 56 35.79 -16.63 3.20
CA ALA A 56 36.11 -18.05 3.04
C ALA A 56 36.37 -18.42 1.57
N GLY A 57 35.52 -17.96 0.64
CA GLY A 57 35.71 -18.18 -0.79
C GLY A 57 37.03 -17.59 -1.31
N ALA A 58 37.41 -16.40 -0.86
CA ALA A 58 38.70 -15.79 -1.20
C ALA A 58 39.89 -16.61 -0.69
N ILE A 59 39.78 -17.19 0.52
CA ILE A 59 40.82 -18.07 1.08
C ILE A 59 40.98 -19.33 0.21
N TYR A 60 39.89 -20.01 -0.16
CA TYR A 60 39.97 -21.20 -1.03
C TYR A 60 40.56 -20.89 -2.41
N LEU A 61 40.23 -19.73 -2.97
CA LEU A 61 40.79 -19.28 -4.24
C LEU A 61 42.30 -19.02 -4.15
N LEU A 62 42.79 -18.51 -3.02
CA LEU A 62 44.22 -18.36 -2.74
C LEU A 62 44.92 -19.71 -2.53
N LEU A 63 44.22 -20.71 -1.99
CA LEU A 63 44.71 -22.08 -1.87
C LEU A 63 44.72 -22.82 -3.23
N GLY A 64 44.10 -22.25 -4.26
CA GLY A 64 43.99 -22.84 -5.59
C GLY A 64 42.86 -23.86 -5.74
N ASP A 65 42.00 -24.01 -4.73
CA ASP A 65 40.83 -24.88 -4.82
C ASP A 65 39.66 -24.13 -5.45
N LEU A 66 39.62 -24.18 -6.78
CA LEU A 66 38.55 -23.56 -7.55
C LEU A 66 37.21 -24.26 -7.32
N GLY A 67 37.20 -25.55 -6.97
CA GLY A 67 35.99 -26.34 -6.78
C GLY A 67 35.21 -25.88 -5.55
N GLU A 68 35.91 -25.71 -4.43
CA GLU A 68 35.34 -25.27 -3.16
C GLU A 68 34.88 -23.81 -3.22
N ALA A 69 35.66 -22.94 -3.85
CA ALA A 69 35.26 -21.55 -4.11
C ALA A 69 33.97 -21.45 -4.95
N LEU A 70 33.84 -22.29 -5.99
CA LEU A 70 32.68 -22.30 -6.89
C LEU A 70 31.44 -22.90 -6.20
N LEU A 71 31.63 -23.91 -5.36
CA LEU A 71 30.57 -24.47 -4.51
C LEU A 71 30.01 -23.42 -3.54
N LEU A 72 30.88 -22.65 -2.87
CA LEU A 72 30.47 -21.58 -1.96
C LEU A 72 29.70 -20.47 -2.69
N LEU A 73 30.16 -20.05 -3.86
CA LEU A 73 29.45 -19.07 -4.71
C LEU A 73 28.08 -19.56 -5.16
N ALA A 74 27.96 -20.86 -5.47
CA ALA A 74 26.67 -21.46 -5.83
C ALA A 74 25.69 -21.42 -4.65
N PHE A 75 26.12 -21.80 -3.45
CA PHE A 75 25.29 -21.73 -2.24
C PHE A 75 24.88 -20.29 -1.90
N ALA A 76 25.81 -19.34 -2.03
CA ALA A 76 25.54 -17.91 -1.87
C ALA A 76 24.41 -17.45 -2.79
N SER A 77 24.53 -17.78 -4.08
CA SER A 77 23.58 -17.40 -5.13
C SER A 77 22.19 -18.00 -4.89
N ILE A 78 22.11 -19.27 -4.48
CA ILE A 78 20.85 -19.93 -4.12
C ILE A 78 20.21 -19.23 -2.93
N SER A 79 20.99 -18.86 -1.91
CA SER A 79 20.48 -18.17 -0.71
C SER A 79 19.89 -16.81 -1.05
N VAL A 80 20.55 -16.03 -1.92
CA VAL A 80 20.01 -14.76 -2.43
C VAL A 80 18.72 -14.98 -3.22
N ALA A 81 18.69 -15.97 -4.10
CA ALA A 81 17.48 -16.29 -4.88
C ALA A 81 16.30 -16.65 -3.97
N ILE A 82 16.54 -17.48 -2.94
CA ILE A 82 15.55 -17.83 -1.93
C ILE A 82 15.08 -16.57 -1.18
N ALA A 83 15.99 -15.67 -0.78
CA ALA A 83 15.63 -14.42 -0.12
C ALA A 83 14.72 -13.54 -1.01
N ILE A 84 15.07 -13.38 -2.29
CA ILE A 84 14.25 -12.62 -3.26
C ILE A 84 12.85 -13.22 -3.41
N VAL A 85 12.74 -14.55 -3.50
CA VAL A 85 11.44 -15.23 -3.63
C VAL A 85 10.61 -15.09 -2.36
N GLN A 86 11.22 -15.18 -1.17
CA GLN A 86 10.53 -15.04 0.12
C GLN A 86 10.00 -13.62 0.36
N GLU A 87 10.78 -12.60 -0.01
CA GLU A 87 10.36 -11.19 0.12
C GLU A 87 9.10 -10.93 -0.73
N ASN A 88 9.13 -11.33 -2.01
CA ASN A 88 8.00 -11.16 -2.92
C ASN A 88 6.74 -11.89 -2.46
N ARG A 89 6.89 -13.05 -1.81
CA ARG A 89 5.74 -13.82 -1.31
C ARG A 89 5.08 -13.12 -0.12
N SER A 90 5.88 -12.57 0.79
CA SER A 90 5.40 -11.87 1.98
C SER A 90 4.63 -10.60 1.58
N GLU A 91 5.16 -9.81 0.66
CA GLU A 91 4.50 -8.59 0.17
C GLU A 91 3.14 -8.90 -0.50
N ARG A 92 3.07 -9.95 -1.33
CA ARG A 92 1.82 -10.34 -2.02
C ARG A 92 0.71 -10.79 -1.06
N VAL A 93 1.08 -11.48 0.02
CA VAL A 93 0.09 -11.93 1.03
C VAL A 93 -0.49 -10.73 1.77
N LEU A 94 0.34 -9.76 2.14
CA LEU A 94 -0.12 -8.50 2.75
C LEU A 94 -1.00 -7.70 1.79
N GLU A 95 -0.63 -7.63 0.51
CA GLU A 95 -1.40 -6.92 -0.52
C GLU A 95 -2.79 -7.54 -0.71
N ALA A 96 -2.88 -8.86 -0.84
CA ALA A 96 -4.15 -9.57 -1.00
C ALA A 96 -5.07 -9.39 0.23
N LEU A 97 -4.52 -9.41 1.45
CA LEU A 97 -5.30 -9.14 2.66
C LEU A 97 -5.80 -7.70 2.72
N ARG A 98 -4.99 -6.73 2.26
CA ARG A 98 -5.36 -5.31 2.22
C ARG A 98 -6.47 -5.04 1.20
N ASP A 99 -6.38 -5.64 0.02
CA ASP A 99 -7.38 -5.46 -1.04
C ASP A 99 -8.73 -6.07 -0.66
N LEU A 100 -8.73 -7.19 0.07
CA LEU A 100 -9.96 -7.85 0.56
C LEU A 100 -10.67 -7.07 1.67
N THR A 101 -9.94 -6.25 2.42
CA THR A 101 -10.45 -5.53 3.59
C THR A 101 -10.62 -4.03 3.35
N SER A 102 -10.37 -3.56 2.12
CA SER A 102 -10.39 -2.12 1.84
C SER A 102 -11.79 -1.54 2.12
N PRO A 103 -11.92 -0.63 3.09
CA PRO A 103 -13.21 -0.13 3.55
C PRO A 103 -13.94 0.57 2.40
N ARG A 104 -15.22 0.22 2.22
CA ARG A 104 -16.07 0.88 1.24
C ARG A 104 -16.63 2.17 1.84
N ALA A 105 -16.58 3.24 1.08
CA ALA A 105 -17.17 4.52 1.45
C ALA A 105 -18.59 4.64 0.87
N LEU A 106 -19.52 5.18 1.64
CA LEU A 106 -20.81 5.63 1.13
C LEU A 106 -20.69 7.10 0.72
N VAL A 107 -20.92 7.39 -0.56
CA VAL A 107 -20.81 8.75 -1.11
C VAL A 107 -22.12 9.17 -1.79
N ILE A 108 -22.34 10.47 -1.92
CA ILE A 108 -23.41 11.04 -2.75
C ILE A 108 -22.78 11.56 -4.04
N ARG A 109 -23.17 10.98 -5.18
CA ARG A 109 -22.80 11.46 -6.52
C ARG A 109 -24.03 11.54 -7.42
N GLY A 110 -24.21 12.63 -8.14
CA GLY A 110 -25.39 12.87 -8.98
C GLY A 110 -26.72 12.77 -8.21
N GLY A 111 -26.72 13.11 -6.92
CA GLY A 111 -27.87 12.99 -6.01
C GLY A 111 -28.16 11.59 -5.50
N GLN A 112 -27.39 10.56 -5.89
CA GLN A 112 -27.59 9.18 -5.47
C GLN A 112 -26.54 8.74 -4.45
N ARG A 113 -26.97 7.96 -3.46
CA ARG A 113 -26.08 7.32 -2.48
C ARG A 113 -25.48 6.05 -3.09
N LEU A 114 -24.15 6.01 -3.19
CA LEU A 114 -23.41 4.94 -3.84
C LEU A 114 -22.31 4.43 -2.91
N ARG A 115 -22.13 3.10 -2.86
CA ARG A 115 -21.09 2.46 -2.04
C ARG A 115 -19.89 2.11 -2.92
N ILE A 116 -18.84 2.91 -2.85
CA ILE A 116 -17.64 2.80 -3.68
C ILE A 116 -16.44 2.29 -2.88
N PRO A 117 -15.41 1.71 -3.52
CA PRO A 117 -14.14 1.43 -2.85
C PRO A 117 -13.53 2.72 -2.29
N GLY A 118 -12.95 2.68 -1.08
CA GLY A 118 -12.31 3.85 -0.45
C GLY A 118 -11.23 4.51 -1.31
N ARG A 119 -10.53 3.73 -2.15
CA ARG A 119 -9.54 4.21 -3.12
C ARG A 119 -10.11 5.07 -4.26
N GLU A 120 -11.42 4.97 -4.52
CA GLU A 120 -12.10 5.74 -5.57
C GLU A 120 -12.76 7.01 -5.03
N VAL A 121 -12.65 7.27 -3.73
CA VAL A 121 -13.05 8.55 -3.12
C VAL A 121 -12.10 9.62 -3.66
N VAL A 122 -12.66 10.72 -4.13
CA VAL A 122 -11.89 11.85 -4.66
C VAL A 122 -12.19 13.11 -3.85
N ARG A 123 -11.30 14.10 -3.97
CA ARG A 123 -11.53 15.41 -3.34
C ARG A 123 -12.86 15.98 -3.81
N GLY A 124 -13.68 16.48 -2.88
CA GLY A 124 -14.99 17.06 -3.16
C GLY A 124 -16.15 16.07 -3.19
N ASP A 125 -15.92 14.77 -3.00
CA ASP A 125 -17.01 13.84 -2.72
C ASP A 125 -17.74 14.21 -1.43
N LEU A 126 -19.06 13.98 -1.42
CA LEU A 126 -19.86 14.02 -0.21
C LEU A 126 -19.89 12.63 0.40
N ILE A 127 -19.19 12.45 1.52
CA ILE A 127 -19.14 11.17 2.24
C ILE A 127 -20.26 11.16 3.28
N VAL A 128 -20.98 10.04 3.35
CA VAL A 128 -22.00 9.79 4.36
C VAL A 128 -21.46 8.72 5.30
N LEU A 129 -21.41 9.03 6.59
CA LEU A 129 -20.94 8.12 7.62
C LEU A 129 -22.12 7.71 8.51
N GLY A 130 -22.27 6.42 8.74
CA GLY A 130 -23.14 5.85 9.76
C GLY A 130 -22.34 5.33 10.96
N GLU A 131 -23.06 4.78 11.93
CA GLU A 131 -22.46 4.13 13.09
C GLU A 131 -21.55 2.97 12.67
N GLY A 132 -20.31 2.96 13.17
CA GLY A 132 -19.31 1.93 12.88
C GLY A 132 -18.62 2.06 11.51
N ASP A 133 -18.99 3.04 10.69
CA ASP A 133 -18.27 3.29 9.43
C ASP A 133 -16.88 3.88 9.70
N ARG A 134 -15.89 3.43 8.92
CA ARG A 134 -14.54 4.00 8.94
C ARG A 134 -14.47 5.23 8.04
N VAL A 135 -13.85 6.30 8.52
CA VAL A 135 -13.61 7.52 7.73
C VAL A 135 -12.67 7.18 6.56
N ALA A 136 -13.14 7.37 5.32
CA ALA A 136 -12.43 6.94 4.12
C ALA A 136 -11.33 7.90 3.66
N ALA A 137 -11.45 9.19 3.99
CA ALA A 137 -10.51 10.24 3.67
C ALA A 137 -10.72 11.43 4.61
N ASP A 138 -9.72 12.28 4.76
CA ASP A 138 -9.85 13.55 5.48
C ASP A 138 -10.98 14.40 4.87
N ALA A 139 -11.91 14.82 5.71
CA ALA A 139 -13.12 15.50 5.28
C ALA A 139 -13.49 16.64 6.24
N ARG A 140 -14.30 17.56 5.73
CA ARG A 140 -14.93 18.60 6.55
C ARG A 140 -16.38 18.21 6.81
N VAL A 141 -16.77 18.17 8.08
CA VAL A 141 -18.16 17.91 8.49
C VAL A 141 -19.06 19.02 7.96
N LEU A 142 -20.09 18.66 7.20
CA LEU A 142 -21.08 19.59 6.66
C LEU A 142 -22.39 19.58 7.44
N ALA A 143 -22.77 18.40 7.95
CA ALA A 143 -23.93 18.17 8.79
C ALA A 143 -23.67 16.91 9.63
N CYS A 144 -24.15 16.90 10.87
CA CYS A 144 -24.06 15.75 11.76
C CYS A 144 -25.16 15.80 12.82
N ASP A 145 -25.52 14.63 13.33
CA ASP A 145 -26.36 14.44 14.50
C ASP A 145 -25.58 13.55 15.48
N ASP A 146 -25.25 14.07 16.67
CA ASP A 146 -24.48 13.37 17.73
C ASP A 146 -23.22 12.63 17.25
N LEU A 147 -22.37 13.33 16.48
CA LEU A 147 -21.12 12.76 15.96
C LEU A 147 -20.12 12.47 17.09
N MET A 148 -19.77 11.19 17.25
CA MET A 148 -18.60 10.74 17.99
C MET A 148 -17.63 10.03 17.04
N VAL A 149 -16.35 10.32 17.20
CA VAL A 149 -15.28 9.74 16.38
C VAL A 149 -14.18 9.22 17.31
N ASP A 150 -13.66 8.03 17.01
CA ASP A 150 -12.49 7.46 17.69
C ASP A 150 -11.22 7.85 16.92
N GLU A 151 -10.40 8.71 17.53
CA GLU A 151 -9.12 9.18 16.98
C GLU A 151 -7.89 8.51 17.64
N SER A 152 -8.08 7.43 18.44
CA SER A 152 -7.00 6.77 19.19
C SER A 152 -5.84 6.23 18.35
N LEU A 153 -6.06 6.01 17.04
CA LEU A 153 -5.01 5.60 16.10
C LEU A 153 -4.13 6.77 15.62
N LEU A 154 -4.58 8.01 15.80
CA LEU A 154 -3.92 9.23 15.34
C LEU A 154 -3.37 10.07 16.49
N THR A 155 -4.00 10.01 17.68
CA THR A 155 -3.62 10.74 18.91
C THR A 155 -3.64 9.82 20.12
#